data_AF-A0AAW0VNK9-F1
#
_entry.id   AF-A0AAW0VNK9-F1
#
_cell.length_a   1.000
_cell.length_b   1.000
_cell.length_c   1.000
_cell.angle_alpha   90.00
_cell.angle_beta   90.00
_cell.angle_gamma   90.00
#
_symmetry.space_group_name_H-M   'P 1'
#
loop_
_entity.id
_entity.type
_entity.pdbx_description
1 polymer ?
#
loop_
_entity_poly.entity_id
_entity_poly.type
_entity_poly.pdbx_seq_one_letter_code
_entity_poly.pdbx_strand_id
1 'polypeptide(L)'
;MAFTGPSGDNRLNYARHSRFIRTIGQSIMYQAYLWLYQGGSLTLFQYLNSLPKGLNGLEKHTVDDIKAERDLTNMDITSLYKVMQRACGLSIEDRAWYTKPKSEKDTTLEQALHQLKLERNKLLHKDPTTFIKVSDSELDSAMALLKTLYRNILVLAAEKGKVEPNTLKVAITKMEEDLRQERYSESGITESEFLKISVQDLTEKNQEEGLESFPSEYVEVRLSKENQDISPSQIPLKDLLVQTCKEGDKPQVMVVVGETGAGKTSLCQ
;
A
#
# COMPACT_ATOMS: atom_id res chain seq x y z
N MET A 1 29.59 8.21 9.00
CA MET A 1 28.55 8.67 9.96
C MET A 1 27.20 8.47 9.30
N ALA A 2 26.42 7.51 9.77
CA ALA A 2 25.05 7.31 9.31
C ALA A 2 24.15 8.35 9.99
N PHE A 3 23.42 9.15 9.20
CA PHE A 3 22.44 10.09 9.72
C PHE A 3 21.17 9.32 10.11
N THR A 4 21.04 8.98 11.39
CA THR A 4 19.76 8.59 11.99
C THR A 4 19.02 9.85 12.43
N GLY A 5 18.26 10.45 11.51
CA GLY A 5 17.31 11.52 11.85
C GLY A 5 16.05 10.90 12.48
N PRO A 6 15.56 11.38 13.64
CA PRO A 6 14.46 10.75 14.38
C PRO A 6 13.05 10.90 13.76
N SER A 7 12.92 11.50 12.58
CA SER A 7 11.62 11.76 11.93
C SER A 7 11.29 10.88 10.73
N GLY A 8 12.29 10.27 10.07
CA GLY A 8 12.09 9.47 8.85
C GLY A 8 11.51 8.07 9.11
N ASP A 9 11.89 7.42 10.22
CA ASP A 9 11.49 6.05 10.53
C ASP A 9 9.97 5.89 10.72
N ASN A 10 9.31 6.91 11.25
CA ASN A 10 7.88 6.81 11.57
C ASN A 10 6.98 6.82 10.31
N ARG A 11 7.43 7.40 9.20
CA ARG A 11 6.66 7.40 7.93
C ARG A 11 6.89 6.15 7.11
N LEU A 12 8.11 5.61 7.17
CA LEU A 12 8.41 4.29 6.60
C LEU A 12 7.57 3.19 7.26
N ASN A 13 7.34 3.29 8.57
CA ASN A 13 6.47 2.38 9.30
C ASN A 13 5.00 2.45 8.85
N TYR A 14 4.50 3.62 8.45
CA TYR A 14 3.17 3.72 7.82
C TYR A 14 3.12 2.97 6.48
N ALA A 15 4.15 3.15 5.63
CA ALA A 15 4.24 2.43 4.36
C ALA A 15 4.30 0.91 4.57
N ARG A 16 5.09 0.43 5.53
CA ARG A 16 5.14 -0.99 5.94
C ARG A 16 3.77 -1.49 6.40
N HIS A 17 3.08 -0.75 7.26
CA HIS A 17 1.74 -1.10 7.71
C HIS A 17 0.75 -1.17 6.54
N SER A 18 0.82 -0.23 5.61
CA SER A 18 0.03 -0.25 4.37
C SER A 18 0.32 -1.49 3.53
N ARG A 19 1.59 -1.90 3.39
CA ARG A 19 1.99 -3.10 2.66
C ARG A 19 1.60 -4.41 3.37
N PHE A 20 1.60 -4.44 4.71
CA PHE A 20 1.03 -5.56 5.46
C PHE A 20 -0.42 -5.81 5.08
N ILE A 21 -1.21 -4.74 4.93
CA ILE A 21 -2.63 -4.86 4.60
C ILE A 21 -2.82 -5.11 3.11
N ARG A 22 -2.27 -4.24 2.26
CA ARG A 22 -2.48 -4.32 0.80
C ARG A 22 -1.84 -5.59 0.25
N THR A 23 -0.53 -5.72 0.30
CA THR A 23 0.16 -6.84 -0.35
C THR A 23 -0.12 -8.17 0.33
N ILE A 24 0.16 -8.26 1.64
CA ILE A 24 0.04 -9.54 2.35
C ILE A 24 -1.43 -9.88 2.57
N GLY A 25 -2.26 -8.92 3.02
CA GLY A 25 -3.69 -9.15 3.18
C GLY A 25 -4.41 -9.57 1.89
N GLN A 26 -4.10 -8.96 0.74
CA GLN A 26 -4.64 -9.41 -0.57
C GLN A 26 -4.21 -10.83 -0.90
N SER A 27 -2.93 -11.16 -0.72
CA SER A 27 -2.40 -12.52 -0.94
C SER A 27 -3.14 -13.56 -0.10
N ILE A 28 -3.39 -13.26 1.18
CA ILE A 28 -4.12 -14.15 2.10
C ILE A 28 -5.58 -14.32 1.68
N MET A 29 -6.26 -13.23 1.32
CA MET A 29 -7.62 -13.30 0.81
C MET A 29 -7.72 -14.09 -0.49
N TYR A 30 -6.76 -13.90 -1.39
CA TYR A 30 -6.70 -14.65 -2.64
C TYR A 30 -6.46 -16.14 -2.39
N GLN A 31 -5.57 -16.49 -1.45
CA GLN A 31 -5.36 -17.87 -1.06
C GLN A 31 -6.64 -18.51 -0.49
N ALA A 32 -7.37 -17.78 0.35
CA ALA A 32 -8.67 -18.22 0.87
C ALA A 32 -9.72 -18.35 -0.24
N TYR A 33 -9.73 -17.44 -1.22
CA TYR A 33 -10.58 -17.54 -2.41
C TYR A 33 -10.31 -18.84 -3.18
N LEU A 34 -9.04 -19.17 -3.44
CA LEU A 34 -8.67 -20.40 -4.16
C LEU A 34 -9.16 -21.66 -3.44
N TRP A 35 -9.12 -21.69 -2.11
CA TRP A 35 -9.58 -22.84 -1.33
C TRP A 35 -11.10 -22.97 -1.25
N LEU A 36 -11.82 -21.87 -1.43
CA LEU A 36 -13.27 -21.83 -1.24
C LEU A 36 -14.05 -21.65 -2.55
N TYR A 37 -13.37 -21.49 -3.68
CA TYR A 37 -14.00 -21.28 -4.97
C TYR A 37 -14.92 -22.45 -5.33
N GLN A 38 -16.20 -22.16 -5.57
CA GLN A 38 -17.24 -23.17 -5.81
C GLN A 38 -17.52 -23.42 -7.30
N GLY A 39 -16.89 -22.64 -8.20
CA GLY A 39 -17.12 -22.75 -9.64
C GLY A 39 -16.44 -23.94 -10.32
N GLY A 40 -15.62 -24.70 -9.60
CA GLY A 40 -14.91 -25.87 -10.16
C GLY A 40 -13.99 -25.47 -11.30
N SER A 41 -14.24 -26.00 -12.50
CA SER A 41 -13.46 -25.71 -13.71
C SER A 41 -13.91 -24.47 -14.48
N LEU A 42 -15.03 -23.85 -14.10
CA LEU A 42 -15.54 -22.66 -14.78
C LEU A 42 -14.65 -21.46 -14.47
N THR A 43 -14.48 -20.55 -15.44
CA THR A 43 -13.90 -19.24 -15.15
C THR A 43 -14.79 -18.47 -14.18
N LEU A 44 -14.20 -17.54 -13.41
CA LEU A 44 -14.96 -16.75 -12.44
C LEU A 44 -16.16 -16.05 -13.10
N PHE A 45 -15.97 -15.49 -14.30
CA PHE A 45 -17.06 -14.85 -15.04
C PHE A 45 -18.17 -15.85 -15.43
N GLN A 46 -17.82 -17.02 -15.95
CA GLN A 46 -18.79 -18.06 -16.31
C GLN A 46 -19.58 -18.52 -15.08
N TYR A 47 -18.88 -18.78 -13.98
CA TYR A 47 -19.51 -19.21 -12.74
C TYR A 47 -20.46 -18.13 -12.18
N LEU A 48 -20.02 -16.88 -12.07
CA LEU A 48 -20.86 -15.80 -11.56
C LEU A 48 -22.08 -15.52 -12.44
N ASN A 49 -22.00 -15.68 -13.77
CA ASN A 49 -23.17 -15.57 -14.65
C ASN A 49 -24.16 -16.74 -14.50
N SER A 50 -23.68 -17.91 -14.09
CA SER A 50 -24.57 -19.05 -13.83
C SER A 50 -25.38 -18.88 -12.54
N LEU A 51 -24.93 -18.03 -11.62
CA LEU A 51 -25.60 -17.77 -10.35
C LEU A 51 -26.70 -16.70 -10.50
N PRO A 52 -27.87 -16.88 -9.86
CA PRO A 52 -28.88 -15.83 -9.78
C PRO A 52 -28.28 -14.56 -9.14
N LYS A 53 -28.26 -13.46 -9.90
CA LYS A 53 -27.69 -12.17 -9.46
C LYS A 53 -26.19 -12.26 -9.08
N GLY A 54 -25.42 -13.21 -9.62
CA GLY A 54 -24.02 -13.41 -9.22
C GLY A 54 -23.11 -12.20 -9.47
N LEU A 55 -23.38 -11.39 -10.50
CA LEU A 55 -22.66 -10.15 -10.77
C LEU A 55 -23.26 -8.91 -10.07
N ASN A 56 -24.43 -9.02 -9.42
CA ASN A 56 -25.10 -7.87 -8.85
C ASN A 56 -24.37 -7.34 -7.61
N GLY A 57 -24.17 -6.02 -7.54
CA GLY A 57 -23.48 -5.35 -6.45
C GLY A 57 -21.95 -5.34 -6.58
N LEU A 58 -21.40 -6.00 -7.61
CA LEU A 58 -20.02 -5.78 -8.03
C LEU A 58 -19.93 -4.46 -8.81
N GLU A 59 -18.81 -3.77 -8.64
CA GLU A 59 -18.55 -2.51 -9.34
C GLU A 59 -18.20 -2.78 -10.81
N LYS A 60 -18.54 -1.85 -11.71
CA LYS A 60 -18.37 -2.04 -13.15
C LYS A 60 -16.93 -2.44 -13.51
N HIS A 61 -15.95 -1.74 -12.95
CA HIS A 61 -14.53 -2.04 -13.21
C HIS A 61 -14.15 -3.47 -12.75
N THR A 62 -14.68 -3.92 -11.61
CA THR A 62 -14.45 -5.28 -11.10
C THR A 62 -15.04 -6.32 -12.05
N VAL A 63 -16.25 -6.08 -12.57
CA VAL A 63 -16.87 -6.96 -13.56
C VAL A 63 -16.07 -6.99 -14.86
N ASP A 64 -15.56 -5.84 -15.31
CA ASP A 64 -14.74 -5.74 -16.51
C ASP A 64 -13.39 -6.47 -16.34
N ASP A 65 -12.76 -6.37 -15.17
CA ASP A 65 -11.52 -7.10 -14.84
C ASP A 65 -11.77 -8.63 -14.83
N ILE A 66 -12.88 -9.07 -14.24
CA ILE A 66 -13.28 -10.49 -14.21
C ILE A 66 -13.57 -11.03 -15.61
N LYS A 67 -14.26 -10.25 -16.45
CA LYS A 67 -14.53 -10.60 -17.86
C LYS A 67 -13.26 -10.73 -18.68
N ALA A 68 -12.27 -9.88 -18.41
CA ALA A 68 -10.98 -9.88 -19.07
C ALA A 68 -10.01 -10.91 -18.49
N GLU A 69 -10.45 -11.76 -17.54
CA GLU A 69 -9.64 -12.77 -16.86
C GLU A 69 -8.34 -12.21 -16.28
N ARG A 70 -8.39 -10.97 -15.77
CA ARG A 70 -7.25 -10.36 -15.10
C ARG A 70 -6.95 -11.06 -13.78
N ASP A 71 -5.68 -11.02 -13.41
CA ASP A 71 -5.21 -11.60 -12.17
C ASP A 71 -5.88 -10.94 -10.95
N LEU A 72 -6.62 -11.74 -10.19
CA LEU A 72 -7.36 -11.32 -9.00
C LEU A 72 -6.45 -10.98 -7.83
N THR A 73 -5.17 -11.37 -7.86
CA THR A 73 -4.18 -11.02 -6.82
C THR A 73 -4.01 -9.51 -6.67
N ASN A 74 -4.26 -8.75 -7.75
CA ASN A 74 -4.12 -7.29 -7.78
C ASN A 74 -5.42 -6.55 -7.42
N MET A 75 -6.51 -7.28 -7.18
CA MET A 75 -7.80 -6.70 -6.86
C MET A 75 -7.78 -6.09 -5.45
N ASP A 76 -8.37 -4.91 -5.28
CA ASP A 76 -8.55 -4.31 -3.94
C ASP A 76 -9.27 -5.26 -2.98
N ILE A 77 -8.88 -5.23 -1.69
CA ILE A 77 -9.49 -6.03 -0.61
C ILE A 77 -11.02 -5.95 -0.62
N THR A 78 -11.59 -4.77 -0.84
CA THR A 78 -13.05 -4.58 -0.85
C THR A 78 -13.70 -5.30 -2.02
N SER A 79 -13.12 -5.18 -3.21
CA SER A 79 -13.61 -5.85 -4.42
C SER A 79 -13.43 -7.36 -4.32
N LEU A 80 -12.27 -7.83 -3.86
CA LEU A 80 -11.99 -9.25 -3.64
C LEU A 80 -12.94 -9.85 -2.59
N TYR A 81 -13.24 -9.13 -1.52
CA TYR A 81 -14.22 -9.54 -0.52
C TYR A 81 -15.61 -9.75 -1.12
N LYS A 82 -16.09 -8.79 -1.93
CA LYS A 82 -17.38 -8.92 -2.62
C LYS A 82 -17.39 -10.10 -3.60
N VAL A 83 -16.29 -10.32 -4.33
CA VAL A 83 -16.15 -11.49 -5.22
C VAL A 83 -16.22 -12.79 -4.42
N MET A 84 -15.51 -12.90 -3.31
CA MET A 84 -15.56 -14.07 -2.43
C MET A 84 -16.98 -14.32 -1.88
N GLN A 85 -17.72 -13.28 -1.51
CA GLN A 85 -19.12 -13.43 -1.07
C GLN A 85 -20.00 -14.13 -2.11
N ARG A 86 -19.75 -13.90 -3.40
CA ARG A 86 -20.51 -14.50 -4.49
C ARG A 86 -19.96 -15.86 -4.91
N ALA A 87 -18.64 -15.98 -5.01
CA ALA A 87 -17.97 -17.12 -5.60
C ALA A 87 -17.64 -18.26 -4.61
N CYS A 88 -17.62 -17.96 -3.31
CA CYS A 88 -17.20 -18.88 -2.26
C CYS A 88 -18.34 -19.28 -1.29
N GLY A 89 -19.58 -18.90 -1.60
CA GLY A 89 -20.75 -19.17 -0.75
C GLY A 89 -20.61 -18.58 0.66
N LEU A 90 -19.98 -17.42 0.79
CA LEU A 90 -20.01 -16.69 2.05
C LEU A 90 -21.36 -15.99 2.20
N SER A 91 -21.82 -15.81 3.44
CA SER A 91 -23.05 -15.05 3.68
C SER A 91 -22.90 -13.60 3.17
N ILE A 92 -24.01 -12.94 2.84
CA ILE A 92 -24.04 -11.54 2.41
C ILE A 92 -24.44 -10.70 3.61
N GLU A 93 -23.54 -9.79 4.04
CA GLU A 93 -23.69 -8.79 5.11
C GLU A 93 -24.69 -9.11 6.23
N ASP A 94 -24.16 -9.63 7.34
CA ASP A 94 -24.90 -9.80 8.60
C ASP A 94 -24.53 -8.70 9.60
N ARG A 95 -25.53 -8.15 10.31
CA ARG A 95 -25.31 -7.22 11.43
C ARG A 95 -24.41 -7.83 12.51
N ALA A 96 -24.42 -9.15 12.66
CA ALA A 96 -23.56 -9.88 13.58
C ALA A 96 -22.05 -9.76 13.25
N TRP A 97 -21.67 -9.25 12.09
CA TRP A 97 -20.27 -9.05 11.73
C TRP A 97 -19.66 -7.78 12.32
N TYR A 98 -20.50 -6.84 12.76
CA TYR A 98 -20.06 -5.62 13.44
C TYR A 98 -19.93 -5.81 14.95
N THR A 99 -20.46 -6.91 15.48
CA THR A 99 -20.31 -7.27 16.89
C THR A 99 -19.01 -8.05 17.08
N LYS A 100 -18.17 -7.57 17.99
CA LYS A 100 -16.94 -8.27 18.39
C LYS A 100 -17.30 -9.67 18.90
N PRO A 101 -16.68 -10.74 18.39
CA PRO A 101 -16.96 -12.09 18.86
C PRO A 101 -16.61 -12.21 20.34
N LYS A 102 -17.40 -13.02 21.07
CA LYS A 102 -17.24 -13.21 22.53
C LYS A 102 -15.96 -13.98 22.84
N SER A 103 -15.54 -14.86 21.95
CA SER A 103 -14.27 -15.58 22.02
C SER A 103 -13.68 -15.74 20.63
N GLU A 104 -12.37 -15.97 20.54
CA GLU A 104 -11.69 -16.22 19.26
C GLU A 104 -12.25 -17.45 18.54
N LYS A 105 -12.72 -18.45 19.31
CA LYS A 105 -13.34 -19.69 18.80
C LYS A 105 -14.70 -19.47 18.16
N ASP A 106 -15.38 -18.36 18.46
CA ASP A 106 -16.67 -18.02 17.87
C ASP A 106 -16.53 -17.16 16.60
N THR A 107 -15.29 -16.86 16.19
CA THR A 107 -15.02 -16.00 15.04
C THR A 107 -15.31 -16.78 13.75
N THR A 108 -16.26 -16.29 12.97
CA THR A 108 -16.55 -16.81 11.62
C THR A 108 -15.55 -16.27 10.59
N LEU A 109 -15.41 -16.98 9.47
CA LEU A 109 -14.55 -16.53 8.37
C LEU A 109 -14.99 -15.15 7.86
N GLU A 110 -16.30 -14.96 7.72
CA GLU A 110 -16.91 -13.72 7.27
C GLU A 110 -16.60 -12.55 8.21
N GLN A 111 -16.63 -12.77 9.52
CA GLN A 111 -16.20 -11.78 10.52
C GLN A 111 -14.72 -11.45 10.39
N ALA A 112 -13.85 -12.44 10.21
CA ALA A 112 -12.41 -12.22 10.06
C ALA A 112 -12.09 -11.42 8.78
N LEU A 113 -12.69 -11.78 7.64
CA LEU A 113 -12.56 -11.04 6.39
C LEU A 113 -13.12 -9.60 6.50
N HIS A 114 -14.26 -9.44 7.19
CA HIS A 114 -14.83 -8.12 7.44
C HIS A 114 -13.91 -7.27 8.33
N GLN A 115 -13.29 -7.85 9.37
CA GLN A 115 -12.31 -7.13 10.20
C GLN A 115 -11.11 -6.67 9.37
N LEU A 116 -10.61 -7.48 8.43
CA LEU A 116 -9.53 -7.07 7.54
C LEU A 116 -9.94 -5.88 6.66
N LYS A 117 -11.15 -5.91 6.11
CA LYS A 117 -11.74 -4.77 5.38
C LYS A 117 -11.81 -3.52 6.27
N LEU A 118 -12.18 -3.64 7.55
CA LEU A 118 -12.20 -2.51 8.48
C LEU A 118 -10.80 -1.96 8.74
N GLU A 119 -9.78 -2.82 8.96
CA GLU A 119 -8.39 -2.36 9.12
C GLU A 119 -7.89 -1.63 7.86
N ARG A 120 -8.19 -2.17 6.67
CA ARG A 120 -7.90 -1.49 5.39
C ARG A 120 -8.59 -0.13 5.29
N ASN A 121 -9.85 -0.03 5.69
CA ASN A 121 -10.59 1.22 5.66
C ASN A 121 -10.05 2.24 6.67
N LYS A 122 -9.57 1.80 7.84
CA LYS A 122 -8.89 2.70 8.81
C LYS A 122 -7.66 3.36 8.20
N LEU A 123 -6.93 2.67 7.31
CA LEU A 123 -5.79 3.28 6.60
C LEU A 123 -6.22 4.30 5.56
N LEU A 124 -7.36 4.12 4.90
CA LEU A 124 -7.82 4.99 3.81
C LEU A 124 -8.67 6.18 4.23
N HIS A 125 -9.37 6.07 5.36
CA HIS A 125 -10.13 7.17 5.93
C HIS A 125 -9.28 8.12 6.78
N LYS A 126 -8.00 7.79 6.96
CA LYS A 126 -6.98 8.77 7.34
C LYS A 126 -6.68 9.57 6.09
N ASP A 127 -6.78 10.89 6.19
CA ASP A 127 -6.67 11.83 5.07
C ASP A 127 -5.54 11.40 4.11
N PRO A 128 -5.80 11.18 2.80
CA PRO A 128 -4.81 10.69 1.84
C PRO A 128 -3.55 11.55 1.72
N THR A 129 -3.57 12.78 2.26
CA THR A 129 -2.41 13.68 2.38
C THR A 129 -1.66 13.56 3.71
N THR A 130 -2.09 12.70 4.63
CA THR A 130 -1.52 12.56 5.98
C THR A 130 -0.93 11.16 6.20
N PHE A 131 0.34 10.97 5.86
CA PHE A 131 1.19 9.94 6.44
C PHE A 131 1.23 10.17 7.94
N ILE A 132 0.53 9.31 8.65
CA ILE A 132 0.58 9.30 10.11
C ILE A 132 1.95 8.77 10.50
N LYS A 133 2.63 9.48 11.40
CA LYS A 133 3.82 8.96 12.06
C LYS A 133 3.43 7.71 12.85
N VAL A 134 3.89 6.54 12.40
CA VAL A 134 3.68 5.25 13.07
C VAL A 134 4.98 4.89 13.80
N SER A 135 4.95 4.90 15.12
CA SER A 135 6.08 4.41 15.92
C SER A 135 6.33 2.92 15.68
N ASP A 136 7.53 2.44 15.99
CA ASP A 136 7.84 1.01 15.93
C ASP A 136 6.89 0.17 16.78
N SER A 137 6.53 0.65 17.98
CA SER A 137 5.59 -0.06 18.86
C SER A 137 4.18 -0.19 18.27
N GLU A 138 3.71 0.83 17.55
CA GLU A 138 2.42 0.79 16.87
C GLU A 138 2.48 -0.13 15.65
N LEU A 139 3.60 -0.12 14.91
CA LEU A 139 3.81 -1.04 13.79
C LEU A 139 3.83 -2.49 14.28
N ASP A 140 4.55 -2.78 15.36
CA ASP A 140 4.64 -4.12 15.94
C ASP A 140 3.28 -4.59 16.47
N SER A 141 2.51 -3.69 17.08
CA SER A 141 1.13 -3.96 17.52
C SER A 141 0.20 -4.26 16.34
N ALA A 142 0.30 -3.48 15.26
CA ALA A 142 -0.47 -3.70 14.04
C ALA A 142 -0.09 -5.02 13.36
N MET A 143 1.22 -5.33 13.28
CA MET A 143 1.72 -6.59 12.75
C MET A 143 1.20 -7.79 13.55
N ALA A 144 1.24 -7.72 14.89
CA ALA A 144 0.74 -8.79 15.75
C ALA A 144 -0.77 -9.02 15.55
N LEU A 145 -1.55 -7.94 15.46
CA LEU A 145 -2.99 -8.01 15.17
C LEU A 145 -3.27 -8.65 13.81
N LEU A 146 -2.58 -8.19 12.76
CA LEU A 146 -2.74 -8.71 11.40
C LEU A 146 -2.27 -10.17 11.28
N LYS A 147 -1.19 -10.55 11.97
CA LYS A 147 -0.71 -11.94 12.02
C LYS A 147 -1.80 -12.88 12.55
N THR A 148 -2.42 -12.52 13.68
CA THR A 148 -3.53 -13.30 14.26
C THR A 148 -4.71 -13.34 13.30
N LEU A 149 -5.07 -12.20 12.70
CA LEU A 149 -6.19 -12.11 11.77
C LEU A 149 -5.99 -12.97 10.52
N TYR A 150 -4.81 -12.90 9.89
CA TYR A 150 -4.46 -13.69 8.71
C TYR A 150 -4.43 -15.18 9.00
N ARG A 151 -3.88 -15.55 10.16
CA ARG A 151 -3.92 -16.94 10.61
C ARG A 151 -5.35 -17.45 10.75
N ASN A 152 -6.24 -16.66 11.38
CA ASN A 152 -7.64 -17.03 11.53
C ASN A 152 -8.36 -17.17 10.18
N ILE A 153 -8.11 -16.25 9.24
CA ILE A 153 -8.66 -16.36 7.87
C ILE A 153 -8.19 -17.65 7.20
N LEU A 154 -6.88 -17.97 7.25
CA LEU A 154 -6.34 -19.18 6.63
C LEU A 154 -6.90 -20.45 7.27
N VAL A 155 -6.95 -20.52 8.61
CA VAL A 155 -7.47 -21.70 9.33
C VAL A 155 -8.95 -21.92 8.98
N LEU A 156 -9.78 -20.88 9.11
CA LEU A 156 -11.22 -20.98 8.85
C LEU A 156 -11.52 -21.29 7.38
N ALA A 157 -10.76 -20.71 6.45
CA ALA A 157 -10.89 -21.02 5.02
C ALA A 157 -10.44 -22.45 4.70
N ALA A 158 -9.35 -22.92 5.31
CA ALA A 158 -8.86 -24.28 5.15
C ALA A 158 -9.85 -25.32 5.69
N GLU A 159 -10.43 -25.08 6.87
CA GLU A 159 -11.46 -25.94 7.45
C GLU A 159 -12.71 -26.00 6.55
N LYS A 160 -13.22 -24.85 6.11
CA LYS A 160 -14.40 -24.76 5.24
C LYS A 160 -14.13 -25.36 3.85
N GLY A 161 -12.93 -25.19 3.31
CA GLY A 161 -12.48 -25.73 2.03
C GLY A 161 -11.93 -27.16 2.09
N LYS A 162 -11.88 -27.79 3.29
CA LYS A 162 -11.29 -29.12 3.54
C LYS A 162 -9.86 -29.26 2.99
N VAL A 163 -9.04 -28.24 3.22
CA VAL A 163 -7.66 -28.18 2.77
C VAL A 163 -6.76 -29.07 3.63
N GLU A 164 -5.83 -29.76 2.99
CA GLU A 164 -4.87 -30.63 3.68
C GLU A 164 -4.03 -29.87 4.73
N PRO A 165 -3.78 -30.44 5.92
CA PRO A 165 -3.06 -29.76 7.01
C PRO A 165 -1.67 -29.26 6.62
N ASN A 166 -0.97 -29.99 5.74
CA ASN A 166 0.35 -29.57 5.27
C ASN A 166 0.29 -28.33 4.39
N THR A 167 -0.72 -28.22 3.51
CA THR A 167 -0.94 -27.05 2.66
C THR A 167 -1.25 -25.81 3.51
N LEU A 168 -2.11 -25.96 4.53
CA LEU A 168 -2.37 -24.89 5.51
C LEU A 168 -1.10 -24.48 6.25
N LYS A 169 -0.30 -25.45 6.72
CA LYS A 169 0.97 -25.18 7.41
C LYS A 169 1.93 -24.38 6.54
N VAL A 170 2.09 -24.76 5.27
CA VAL A 170 2.94 -24.03 4.31
C VAL A 170 2.44 -22.60 4.10
N ALA A 171 1.12 -22.41 3.94
CA ALA A 171 0.53 -21.08 3.78
C ALA A 171 0.74 -20.18 5.01
N ILE A 172 0.58 -20.73 6.22
CA ILE A 172 0.84 -20.00 7.48
C ILE A 172 2.32 -19.63 7.58
N THR A 173 3.24 -20.57 7.35
CA THR A 173 4.68 -20.29 7.41
C THR A 173 5.08 -19.20 6.40
N LYS A 174 4.54 -19.27 5.18
CA LYS A 174 4.77 -18.24 4.16
C LYS A 174 4.25 -16.87 4.61
N MET A 175 3.02 -16.81 5.11
CA MET A 175 2.43 -15.57 5.63
C MET A 175 3.27 -14.93 6.75
N GLU A 176 3.74 -15.75 7.70
CA GLU A 176 4.56 -15.27 8.81
C GLU A 176 5.92 -14.75 8.33
N GLU A 177 6.51 -15.41 7.34
CA GLU A 177 7.76 -14.97 6.70
C GLU A 177 7.57 -13.68 5.91
N ASP A 178 6.48 -13.55 5.14
CA ASP A 178 6.16 -12.34 4.38
C ASP A 178 6.01 -11.12 5.31
N LEU A 179 5.32 -11.29 6.45
CA LEU A 179 5.22 -10.23 7.48
C LEU A 179 6.58 -9.86 8.07
N ARG A 180 7.41 -10.86 8.38
CA ARG A 180 8.75 -10.65 8.94
C ARG A 180 9.65 -9.91 7.95
N GLN A 181 9.64 -10.34 6.69
CA GLN A 181 10.43 -9.70 5.64
C GLN A 181 9.99 -8.26 5.44
N GLU A 182 8.69 -8.00 5.36
CA GLU A 182 8.18 -6.63 5.18
C GLU A 182 8.49 -5.73 6.40
N ARG A 183 8.47 -6.27 7.62
CA ARG A 183 8.83 -5.54 8.85
C ARG A 183 10.28 -5.03 8.84
N TYR A 184 11.20 -5.84 8.34
CA TYR A 184 12.63 -5.54 8.27
C TYR A 184 13.10 -5.12 6.88
N SER A 185 12.15 -4.91 5.96
CA SER A 185 12.44 -4.54 4.60
C SER A 185 13.16 -3.20 4.56
N GLU A 186 14.34 -3.18 3.94
CA GLU A 186 15.05 -1.97 3.53
C GLU A 186 14.41 -1.34 2.28
N SER A 187 13.44 -2.03 1.65
CA SER A 187 12.65 -1.46 0.55
C SER A 187 12.00 -0.17 1.05
N GLY A 188 12.53 0.94 0.56
CA GLY A 188 12.09 2.26 0.95
C GLY A 188 10.63 2.54 0.60
N ILE A 189 10.25 3.78 0.79
CA ILE A 189 9.03 4.35 0.25
C ILE A 189 9.11 4.36 -1.28
N THR A 190 8.04 3.95 -1.95
CA THR A 190 7.93 4.09 -3.42
C THR A 190 7.99 5.56 -3.82
N GLU A 191 8.32 5.88 -5.08
CA GLU A 191 8.33 7.26 -5.58
C GLU A 191 7.00 7.99 -5.31
N SER A 192 5.87 7.31 -5.48
CA SER A 192 4.56 7.88 -5.16
C SER A 192 4.36 8.11 -3.65
N GLU A 193 4.88 7.23 -2.79
CA GLU A 193 4.83 7.43 -1.34
C GLU A 193 5.77 8.55 -0.92
N PHE A 194 6.96 8.64 -1.51
CA PHE A 194 7.91 9.72 -1.30
C PHE A 194 7.32 11.07 -1.67
N LEU A 195 6.74 11.22 -2.87
CA LEU A 195 6.12 12.47 -3.30
C LEU A 195 5.03 12.93 -2.34
N LYS A 196 4.19 12.01 -1.85
CA LYS A 196 3.13 12.36 -0.90
C LYS A 196 3.69 12.73 0.48
N ILE A 197 4.71 12.02 0.97
CA ILE A 197 5.44 12.35 2.20
C ILE A 197 6.03 13.76 2.09
N SER A 198 6.70 14.07 0.99
CA SER A 198 7.34 15.38 0.76
C SER A 198 6.31 16.52 0.68
N VAL A 199 5.19 16.33 -0.01
CA VAL A 199 4.10 17.32 -0.05
C VAL A 199 3.55 17.60 1.34
N GLN A 200 3.36 16.55 2.15
CA GLN A 200 2.87 16.71 3.52
C GLN A 200 3.90 17.37 4.43
N ASP A 201 5.18 17.02 4.37
CA ASP A 201 6.23 17.66 5.17
C ASP A 201 6.32 19.16 4.88
N LEU A 202 6.21 19.53 3.60
CA LEU A 202 6.14 20.94 3.20
C LEU A 202 4.87 21.62 3.72
N THR A 203 3.74 20.90 3.75
CA THR A 203 2.48 21.43 4.30
C THR A 203 2.54 21.66 5.80
N GLU A 204 3.04 20.69 6.56
CA GLU A 204 3.23 20.78 8.02
C GLU A 204 4.17 21.94 8.37
N LYS A 205 5.30 22.06 7.66
CA LYS A 205 6.26 23.13 7.89
C LYS A 205 5.66 24.52 7.60
N ASN A 206 4.89 24.65 6.53
CA ASN A 206 4.22 25.92 6.21
C ASN A 206 3.17 26.32 7.26
N GLN A 207 2.45 25.35 7.83
CA GLN A 207 1.51 25.60 8.92
C GLN A 207 2.22 26.02 10.21
N GLU A 208 3.36 25.39 10.54
CA GLU A 208 4.19 25.77 11.69
C GLU A 208 4.78 27.19 11.53
N GLU A 209 5.09 27.60 10.30
CA GLU A 209 5.63 28.93 9.97
C GLU A 209 4.53 30.00 9.77
N GLY A 210 3.25 29.66 9.93
CA GLY A 210 2.13 30.62 9.81
C GLY A 210 1.84 31.10 8.38
N LEU A 211 2.28 30.36 7.37
CA LEU A 211 2.01 30.65 5.95
C LEU A 211 0.65 30.04 5.55
N GLU A 212 -0.37 30.88 5.38
CA GLU A 212 -1.77 30.46 5.15
C GLU A 212 -2.04 29.76 3.81
N SER A 213 -1.07 29.70 2.89
CA SER A 213 -1.24 28.96 1.63
C SER A 213 0.10 28.63 0.99
N PHE A 214 0.20 27.45 0.38
CA PHE A 214 1.17 27.26 -0.71
C PHE A 214 0.89 28.31 -1.80
N PRO A 215 1.92 28.90 -2.43
CA PRO A 215 1.74 29.33 -3.80
C PRO A 215 1.24 28.10 -4.57
N SER A 216 0.04 28.15 -5.14
CA SER A 216 -0.62 27.04 -5.83
C SER A 216 0.15 26.52 -7.06
N GLU A 217 1.33 27.07 -7.33
CA GLU A 217 2.25 26.62 -8.34
C GLU A 217 3.54 26.17 -7.65
N TYR A 218 3.85 24.89 -7.79
CA TYR A 218 5.25 24.48 -7.78
C TYR A 218 5.99 25.36 -8.78
N VAL A 219 6.84 26.26 -8.28
CA VAL A 219 7.71 27.07 -9.13
C VAL A 219 8.93 26.22 -9.42
N GLU A 220 9.04 25.73 -10.65
CA GLU A 220 10.20 24.96 -11.11
C GLU A 220 11.49 25.72 -10.78
N VAL A 221 12.39 25.05 -10.04
CA VAL A 221 13.67 25.65 -9.63
C VAL A 221 14.49 25.92 -10.87
N ARG A 222 14.75 27.20 -11.13
CA ARG A 222 15.62 27.63 -12.24
C ARG A 222 17.06 27.59 -11.78
N LEU A 223 17.81 26.59 -12.23
CA LEU A 223 19.24 26.51 -11.98
C LEU A 223 19.97 27.34 -13.03
N SER A 224 21.02 28.03 -12.64
CA SER A 224 21.91 28.72 -13.58
C SER A 224 23.23 27.97 -13.66
N LYS A 225 23.63 27.57 -14.86
CA LYS A 225 24.95 26.97 -15.09
C LYS A 225 25.98 28.07 -15.26
N GLU A 226 26.89 28.17 -14.31
CA GLU A 226 28.04 29.05 -14.39
C GLU A 226 29.09 28.41 -15.29
N ASN A 227 29.23 28.92 -16.52
CA ASN A 227 30.36 28.60 -17.39
C ASN A 227 31.34 29.77 -17.31
N GLN A 228 32.63 29.48 -17.09
CA GLN A 228 33.66 30.51 -16.85
C GLN A 228 33.79 31.59 -17.95
N ASP A 229 33.21 31.40 -19.14
CA ASP A 229 33.36 32.32 -20.29
C ASP A 229 32.06 32.66 -21.04
N ILE A 230 30.88 32.25 -20.55
CA ILE A 230 29.60 32.50 -21.24
C ILE A 230 28.54 32.88 -20.21
N SER A 231 27.72 33.89 -20.53
CA SER A 231 26.58 34.32 -19.73
C SER A 231 25.75 33.14 -19.23
N PRO A 232 25.36 33.12 -17.95
CA PRO A 232 24.78 31.96 -17.29
C PRO A 232 23.53 31.49 -18.03
N SER A 233 23.52 30.23 -18.44
CA SER A 233 22.37 29.59 -19.08
C SER A 233 21.46 29.00 -18.00
N GLN A 234 20.15 29.25 -18.09
CA GLN A 234 19.17 28.62 -17.20
C GLN A 234 18.94 27.16 -17.60
N ILE A 235 18.89 26.27 -16.61
CA ILE A 235 18.67 24.84 -16.75
C ILE A 235 17.44 24.46 -15.90
N PRO A 236 16.38 23.91 -16.52
CA PRO A 236 15.27 23.30 -15.80
C PRO A 236 15.73 22.10 -14.96
N LEU A 237 15.11 21.87 -13.80
CA LEU A 237 15.55 20.79 -12.89
C LEU A 237 15.49 19.40 -13.55
N LYS A 238 14.45 19.13 -14.34
CA LYS A 238 14.32 17.88 -15.12
C LYS A 238 15.48 17.63 -16.09
N ASP A 239 16.11 18.70 -16.56
CA ASP A 239 17.19 18.65 -17.55
C ASP A 239 18.57 18.59 -16.89
N LEU A 240 18.64 18.60 -15.55
CA LEU A 240 19.89 18.55 -14.79
C LEU A 240 20.62 17.22 -14.98
N LEU A 241 19.89 16.09 -14.93
CA LEU A 241 20.48 14.75 -15.02
C LEU A 241 20.87 14.30 -16.43
N VAL A 242 20.44 15.06 -17.45
CA VAL A 242 20.80 14.84 -18.86
C VAL A 242 21.91 15.80 -19.33
N GLN A 243 22.41 16.67 -18.44
CA GLN A 243 23.56 17.52 -18.77
C GLN A 243 24.79 16.67 -19.06
N THR A 244 25.55 17.10 -20.06
CA THR A 244 26.84 16.54 -20.40
C THR A 244 27.94 17.58 -20.21
N CYS A 245 29.15 17.08 -19.92
CA CYS A 245 30.38 17.86 -19.94
C CYS A 245 30.76 18.20 -21.40
N LYS A 246 31.73 19.11 -21.59
CA LYS A 246 32.20 19.54 -22.93
C LYS A 246 32.66 18.36 -23.81
N GLU A 247 33.04 17.24 -23.19
CA GLU A 247 33.52 16.01 -23.85
C GLU A 247 32.40 15.01 -24.18
N GLY A 248 31.14 15.34 -23.90
CA GLY A 248 29.98 14.48 -24.16
C GLY A 248 29.65 13.50 -23.04
N ASP A 249 30.54 13.35 -22.05
CA ASP A 249 30.33 12.48 -20.90
C ASP A 249 29.37 13.07 -19.86
N LYS A 250 28.74 12.19 -19.08
CA LYS A 250 27.91 12.59 -17.94
C LYS A 250 28.78 13.12 -16.80
N PRO A 251 28.38 14.22 -16.12
CA PRO A 251 29.11 14.73 -14.98
C PRO A 251 29.11 13.73 -13.84
N GLN A 252 30.28 13.45 -13.26
CA GLN A 252 30.41 12.59 -12.08
C GLN A 252 30.08 13.33 -10.78
N VAL A 253 30.24 14.65 -10.78
CA VAL A 253 29.98 15.52 -9.63
C VAL A 253 29.26 16.77 -10.12
N MET A 254 28.18 17.14 -9.44
CA MET A 254 27.47 18.40 -9.65
C MET A 254 27.53 19.22 -8.36
N VAL A 255 27.97 20.47 -8.46
CA VAL A 255 28.03 21.39 -7.32
C VAL A 255 26.90 22.39 -7.47
N VAL A 256 25.95 22.37 -6.53
CA VAL A 256 24.85 23.34 -6.47
C VAL A 256 25.22 24.44 -5.48
N VAL A 257 25.33 25.67 -5.97
CA VAL A 257 25.65 26.86 -5.18
C VAL A 257 24.42 27.77 -5.09
N GLY A 258 24.26 28.46 -3.97
CA GLY A 258 23.15 29.38 -3.72
C GLY A 258 23.20 29.93 -2.31
N GLU A 259 22.48 31.01 -2.05
CA GLU A 259 22.44 31.68 -0.74
C GLU A 259 21.89 30.78 0.37
N THR A 260 22.12 31.18 1.63
CA THR A 260 21.52 30.53 2.79
C THR A 260 20.01 30.64 2.70
N GLY A 261 19.29 29.52 2.85
CA GLY A 261 17.83 29.48 2.68
C GLY A 261 17.34 29.30 1.24
N ALA A 262 18.22 29.28 0.23
CA ALA A 262 17.84 29.11 -1.19
C ALA A 262 17.30 27.72 -1.57
N GLY A 263 16.97 26.86 -0.60
CA GLY A 263 16.39 25.54 -0.87
C GLY A 263 17.36 24.48 -1.40
N LYS A 264 18.69 24.67 -1.33
CA LYS A 264 19.69 23.69 -1.84
C LYS A 264 19.50 22.27 -1.28
N THR A 265 19.22 22.14 0.02
CA THR A 265 18.98 20.84 0.64
C THR A 265 17.68 20.21 0.14
N SER A 266 16.63 21.03 -0.03
CA SER A 266 15.34 20.60 -0.58
C SER A 266 15.42 20.24 -2.07
N LEU A 267 16.36 20.81 -2.82
CA LEU A 267 16.62 20.46 -4.22
C LEU A 267 17.23 19.06 -4.37
N CYS A 268 18.04 18.62 -3.39
CA CYS A 268 18.73 17.33 -3.42
C CYS A 268 17.89 16.18 -2.83
N GLN A 269 16.75 16.48 -2.21
CA GLN A 269 15.80 15.52 -1.66
C GLN A 269 14.85 15.06 -2.75
#